data_AF-I1IEI9-F1
#
_entry.id   AF-I1IEI9-F1
#
_cell.length_a   1.000
_cell.length_b   1.000
_cell.length_c   1.000
_cell.angle_alpha   90.00
_cell.angle_beta   90.00
_cell.angle_gamma   90.00
#
_symmetry.space_group_name_H-M   'P 1'
#
loop_
_entity.id
_entity.type
_entity.pdbx_description
1 polymer ?
#
loop_
_entity_poly.entity_id
_entity_poly.type
_entity_poly.pdbx_seq_one_letter_code
_entity_poly.pdbx_strand_id
1 'polypeptide(L)'
;MTRGRGGAAVLLLLILGARMSGGAEAARTYTVGDYGGWKFNVRGWARGKTFRAGDVLEFRYNRAVHDVAAVDAAAYRSCSPGRWKALRSGHDKVRLVKGTHYFICTVRGHCKANMKIAVTVI
;
A
#
# COMPACT_ATOMS: atom_id res chain seq x y z
N MET A 1 -2.47 -17.58 73.90
CA MET A 1 -3.48 -16.64 73.37
C MET A 1 -3.05 -15.22 73.68
N THR A 2 -2.57 -14.46 72.70
CA THR A 2 -2.65 -12.99 72.66
C THR A 2 -2.59 -12.58 71.18
N ARG A 3 -3.34 -11.52 70.87
CA ARG A 3 -3.94 -11.12 69.60
C ARG A 3 -3.38 -9.75 69.21
N GLY A 4 -3.18 -9.48 67.92
CA GLY A 4 -2.95 -8.13 67.40
C GLY A 4 -2.59 -8.13 65.91
N ARG A 5 -3.58 -7.97 65.00
CA ARG A 5 -3.92 -6.69 64.33
C ARG A 5 -2.77 -6.24 63.40
N GLY A 6 -2.86 -6.43 62.09
CA GLY A 6 -3.82 -5.75 61.21
C GLY A 6 -3.16 -4.51 60.64
N GLY A 7 -2.72 -4.57 59.38
CA GLY A 7 -2.10 -3.46 58.68
C GLY A 7 -2.11 -3.74 57.18
N ALA A 8 -3.22 -3.39 56.54
CA ALA A 8 -3.28 -3.21 55.10
C ALA A 8 -2.29 -2.10 54.66
N ALA A 9 -2.12 -1.96 53.35
CA ALA A 9 -1.37 -0.91 52.63
C ALA A 9 0.06 -1.35 52.25
N VAL A 10 0.52 -1.32 51.00
CA VAL A 10 0.04 -0.66 49.79
C VAL A 10 0.52 -1.51 48.60
N LEU A 11 -0.41 -1.96 47.75
CA LEU A 11 -0.10 -2.44 46.40
C LEU A 11 0.40 -1.23 45.59
N LEU A 12 1.71 -1.04 45.51
CA LEU A 12 2.34 -0.07 44.59
C LEU A 12 2.29 -0.64 43.17
N LEU A 13 1.14 -0.48 42.52
CA LEU A 13 1.00 -0.59 41.07
C LEU A 13 1.76 0.58 40.43
N LEU A 14 3.01 0.34 40.01
CA LEU A 14 3.73 1.20 39.08
C LEU A 14 3.02 1.16 37.73
N ILE A 15 2.01 2.02 37.53
CA ILE A 15 1.46 2.27 36.20
C ILE A 15 2.50 3.10 35.45
N LEU A 16 3.45 2.43 34.81
CA LEU A 16 4.28 3.04 33.78
C LEU A 16 3.35 3.42 32.62
N GLY A 17 2.85 4.65 32.65
CA GLY A 17 2.12 5.24 31.54
C GLY A 17 3.07 5.36 30.34
N ALA A 18 3.17 4.31 29.54
CA ALA A 18 3.83 4.37 28.25
C ALA A 18 3.09 5.42 27.42
N ARG A 19 3.67 6.61 27.32
CA ARG A 19 3.24 7.64 26.37
C ARG A 19 3.45 7.02 24.99
N MET A 20 2.37 6.49 24.41
CA MET A 20 2.32 6.13 23.00
C MET A 20 2.58 7.41 22.22
N SER A 21 3.84 7.64 21.91
CA SER A 21 4.25 8.67 20.97
C SER A 21 3.67 8.23 19.64
N GLY A 22 2.51 8.77 19.27
CA GLY A 22 1.92 8.62 17.95
C GLY A 22 2.84 9.32 16.95
N GLY A 23 3.96 8.68 16.63
CA GLY A 23 4.87 9.17 15.61
C GLY A 23 4.11 9.17 14.29
N ALA A 24 4.10 10.32 13.60
CA ALA A 24 3.71 10.37 12.21
C ALA A 24 4.64 9.41 11.45
N GLU A 25 4.13 8.25 11.04
CA GLU A 25 4.90 7.29 10.28
C GLU A 25 5.23 7.95 8.93
N ALA A 26 6.52 8.06 8.62
CA ALA A 26 6.95 8.68 7.38
C ALA A 26 6.37 7.92 6.18
N ALA A 27 5.91 8.66 5.17
CA ALA A 27 5.39 8.11 3.93
C ALA A 27 6.44 7.19 3.28
N ARG A 28 6.03 5.95 2.95
CA ARG A 28 6.90 4.95 2.34
C ARG A 28 6.79 5.00 0.82
N THR A 29 7.87 4.68 0.13
CA THR A 29 7.83 4.42 -1.32
C THR A 29 7.96 2.93 -1.57
N TYR A 30 7.03 2.38 -2.37
CA TYR A 30 7.01 0.99 -2.78
C TYR A 30 7.27 0.89 -4.29
N THR A 31 8.37 0.25 -4.67
CA THR A 31 8.62 -0.09 -6.08
C THR A 31 7.72 -1.25 -6.48
N VAL A 32 6.78 -0.99 -7.39
CA VAL A 32 5.83 -2.00 -7.86
C VAL A 32 6.58 -3.12 -8.58
N GLY A 33 6.40 -4.36 -8.13
CA GLY A 33 7.12 -5.53 -8.62
C GLY A 33 8.52 -5.72 -8.02
N ASP A 34 8.86 -4.95 -6.99
CA ASP A 34 10.16 -4.98 -6.30
C ASP A 34 11.32 -4.86 -7.30
N TYR A 35 12.35 -5.71 -7.23
CA TYR A 35 13.46 -5.73 -8.18
C TYR A 35 13.02 -6.01 -9.63
N GLY A 36 11.86 -6.67 -9.81
CA GLY A 36 11.33 -7.01 -11.12
C GLY A 36 10.67 -5.86 -11.86
N GLY A 37 10.29 -4.78 -11.17
CA GLY A 37 9.62 -3.62 -11.74
C GLY A 37 8.20 -3.88 -12.27
N TRP A 38 7.65 -2.89 -12.97
CA TRP A 38 6.34 -2.95 -13.58
C TRP A 38 6.38 -3.77 -14.87
N LYS A 39 5.94 -5.03 -14.77
CA LYS A 39 5.96 -6.03 -15.87
C LYS A 39 4.79 -7.01 -15.78
N PHE A 40 4.73 -7.96 -16.71
CA PHE A 40 3.75 -9.04 -16.72
C PHE A 40 3.72 -9.85 -15.41
N ASN A 41 2.57 -10.43 -15.10
CA ASN A 41 2.35 -11.28 -13.91
C ASN A 41 2.61 -10.60 -12.55
N VAL A 42 2.58 -9.27 -12.48
CA VAL A 42 2.78 -8.50 -11.23
C VAL A 42 1.53 -8.42 -10.33
N ARG A 43 0.38 -8.93 -10.78
CA ARG A 43 -0.91 -8.84 -10.07
C ARG A 43 -0.88 -9.24 -8.58
N GLY A 44 -0.05 -10.21 -8.22
CA GLY A 44 0.09 -10.68 -6.84
C GLY A 44 0.96 -9.83 -5.93
N TRP A 45 1.70 -8.85 -6.45
CA TRP A 45 2.76 -8.12 -5.73
C TRP A 45 2.26 -7.42 -4.47
N ALA A 46 1.04 -6.89 -4.47
CA ALA A 46 0.48 -6.17 -3.32
C ALA A 46 0.11 -7.08 -2.13
N ARG A 47 0.11 -8.41 -2.29
CA ARG A 47 -0.33 -9.35 -1.26
C ARG A 47 0.58 -9.27 -0.03
N GLY A 48 -0.04 -9.15 1.15
CA GLY A 48 0.68 -9.07 2.43
C GLY A 48 1.34 -7.72 2.73
N LYS A 49 1.17 -6.72 1.84
CA LYS A 49 1.65 -5.36 2.10
C LYS A 49 0.54 -4.50 2.69
N THR A 50 0.90 -3.63 3.63
CA THR A 50 0.00 -2.62 4.20
C THR A 50 0.37 -1.26 3.65
N PHE A 51 -0.56 -0.63 2.92
CA PHE A 51 -0.40 0.71 2.39
C PHE A 51 -1.17 1.72 3.24
N ARG A 52 -0.60 2.90 3.44
CA ARG A 52 -1.22 4.00 4.18
C ARG A 52 -1.35 5.24 3.30
N ALA A 53 -2.31 6.10 3.63
CA ALA A 53 -2.44 7.39 2.95
C ALA A 53 -1.12 8.17 3.07
N GLY A 54 -0.65 8.71 1.94
CA GLY A 54 0.63 9.38 1.83
C GLY A 54 1.75 8.51 1.25
N ASP A 55 1.65 7.17 1.31
CA ASP A 55 2.60 6.27 0.67
C ASP A 55 2.65 6.50 -0.86
N VAL A 56 3.74 6.11 -1.49
CA VAL A 56 3.98 6.29 -2.92
C VAL A 56 4.19 4.94 -3.58
N LEU A 57 3.50 4.69 -4.69
CA LEU A 57 3.85 3.63 -5.62
C LEU A 57 4.81 4.18 -6.67
N GLU A 58 5.96 3.53 -6.82
CA GLU A 58 6.93 3.82 -7.86
C GLU A 58 6.87 2.73 -8.95
N PHE A 59 6.51 3.14 -10.16
CA PHE A 59 6.44 2.27 -11.33
C PHE A 59 7.68 2.47 -12.17
N ARG A 60 8.52 1.43 -12.28
CA ARG A 60 9.71 1.41 -13.15
C ARG A 60 9.51 0.44 -14.30
N TYR A 61 9.68 0.91 -15.53
CA TYR A 61 9.46 0.11 -16.73
C TYR A 61 10.12 0.70 -17.99
N ASN A 62 10.30 -0.13 -19.01
CA ASN A 62 10.67 0.34 -20.34
C ASN A 62 9.49 1.10 -20.98
N ARG A 63 9.58 2.43 -21.03
CA ARG A 63 8.54 3.32 -21.57
C ARG A 63 8.21 3.09 -23.06
N ALA A 64 9.08 2.39 -23.80
CA ALA A 64 8.81 2.05 -25.20
C ALA A 64 7.73 0.97 -25.35
N VAL A 65 7.50 0.16 -24.32
CA VAL A 65 6.61 -1.02 -24.39
C VAL A 65 5.55 -1.05 -23.29
N HIS A 66 5.63 -0.19 -22.28
CA HIS A 66 4.74 -0.20 -21.13
C HIS A 66 4.28 1.21 -20.75
N ASP A 67 3.14 1.27 -20.09
CA ASP A 67 2.61 2.47 -19.44
C ASP A 67 1.83 2.11 -18.17
N VAL A 68 1.34 3.12 -17.45
CA VAL A 68 0.54 2.95 -16.22
C VAL A 68 -0.68 3.85 -16.29
N ALA A 69 -1.88 3.29 -16.14
CA ALA A 69 -3.10 4.06 -15.95
C ALA A 69 -3.73 3.70 -14.60
N ALA A 70 -4.08 4.73 -13.83
CA ALA A 70 -4.98 4.60 -12.69
C ALA A 70 -6.41 4.54 -13.20
N VAL A 71 -7.15 3.51 -12.80
CA VAL A 71 -8.47 3.19 -13.36
C VAL A 71 -9.46 2.85 -12.24
N ASP A 72 -10.75 2.80 -12.58
CA ASP A 72 -11.76 2.24 -11.69
C ASP A 72 -11.76 0.70 -11.70
N ALA A 73 -12.54 0.12 -10.77
CA ALA A 73 -12.63 -1.33 -10.62
C ALA A 73 -13.19 -2.04 -11.87
N ALA A 74 -14.07 -1.39 -12.65
CA ALA A 74 -14.67 -1.99 -13.84
C ALA A 74 -13.64 -2.07 -14.97
N ALA A 75 -12.94 -0.97 -15.26
CA ALA A 75 -11.85 -0.91 -16.22
C ALA A 75 -10.68 -1.84 -15.85
N TYR A 76 -10.38 -1.97 -14.56
CA TYR A 76 -9.41 -2.96 -14.08
C TYR A 76 -9.85 -4.38 -14.42
N ARG A 77 -11.08 -4.77 -14.11
CA ARG A 77 -11.60 -6.13 -14.37
C ARG A 77 -11.65 -6.44 -15.87
N SER A 78 -12.16 -5.51 -16.67
CA SER A 78 -12.33 -5.68 -18.12
C SER A 78 -11.03 -5.46 -18.92
N CYS A 79 -9.97 -4.93 -18.28
CA CYS A 79 -8.76 -4.48 -18.97
C CYS A 79 -9.05 -3.49 -20.11
N SER A 80 -9.99 -2.57 -19.86
CA SER A 80 -10.43 -1.56 -20.83
C SER A 80 -10.24 -0.16 -20.23
N PRO A 81 -9.13 0.54 -20.56
CA PRO A 81 -8.79 1.84 -19.96
C PRO A 81 -9.79 2.95 -20.32
N GLY A 82 -10.57 2.83 -21.40
CA GLY A 82 -11.57 3.82 -21.79
C GLY A 82 -11.00 5.25 -21.82
N ARG A 83 -11.48 6.11 -20.93
CA ARG A 83 -11.09 7.53 -20.80
C ARG A 83 -9.85 7.78 -19.94
N TRP A 84 -9.33 6.78 -19.24
CA TRP A 84 -8.27 6.95 -18.24
C TRP A 84 -6.93 7.25 -18.91
N LYS A 85 -6.30 8.38 -18.54
CA LYS A 85 -5.00 8.81 -19.10
C LYS A 85 -3.87 7.98 -18.51
N ALA A 86 -2.97 7.51 -19.38
CA ALA A 86 -1.77 6.78 -18.97
C ALA A 86 -0.59 7.73 -18.69
N LEU A 87 0.19 7.36 -17.68
CA LEU A 87 1.53 7.88 -17.37
C LEU A 87 2.56 7.10 -18.19
N ARG A 88 3.59 7.79 -18.69
CA ARG A 88 4.51 7.26 -19.72
C ARG A 88 5.97 7.67 -19.52
N SER A 89 6.37 8.09 -18.32
CA SER A 89 7.77 8.50 -18.10
C SER A 89 8.72 7.29 -18.06
N GLY A 90 8.21 6.12 -17.67
CA GLY A 90 9.01 4.92 -17.38
C GLY A 90 9.45 4.84 -15.92
N HIS A 91 9.24 5.92 -15.16
CA HIS A 91 9.61 6.09 -13.75
C HIS A 91 8.54 6.91 -13.03
N ASP A 92 7.28 6.46 -13.10
CA ASP A 92 6.14 7.21 -12.61
C ASP A 92 5.89 6.98 -11.11
N LYS A 93 5.58 8.04 -10.38
CA LYS A 93 5.30 8.01 -8.94
C LYS A 93 3.86 8.44 -8.67
N VAL A 94 3.11 7.62 -7.94
CA VAL A 94 1.72 7.88 -7.58
C VAL A 94 1.58 7.88 -6.06
N ARG A 95 1.20 9.03 -5.49
CA ARG A 95 0.89 9.14 -4.07
C ARG A 95 -0.51 8.57 -3.79
N LEU A 96 -0.58 7.69 -2.80
CA LEU A 96 -1.79 7.00 -2.39
C LEU A 96 -2.60 7.85 -1.42
N VAL A 97 -3.92 7.75 -1.56
CA VAL A 97 -4.92 8.25 -0.61
C VAL A 97 -5.74 7.08 -0.08
N LYS A 98 -6.52 7.27 0.98
CA LYS A 98 -7.36 6.21 1.54
C LYS A 98 -8.29 5.59 0.49
N GLY A 99 -8.52 4.29 0.57
CA GLY A 99 -9.40 3.53 -0.34
C GLY A 99 -8.65 2.55 -1.24
N THR A 100 -9.37 1.97 -2.19
CA THR A 100 -8.81 0.98 -3.12
C THR A 100 -8.46 1.64 -4.45
N HIS A 101 -7.23 1.43 -4.91
CA HIS A 101 -6.70 1.95 -6.16
C HIS A 101 -6.38 0.80 -7.11
N TYR A 102 -6.66 1.01 -8.40
CA TYR A 102 -6.41 0.03 -9.45
C TYR A 102 -5.50 0.63 -10.51
N PHE A 103 -4.50 -0.15 -10.92
CA PHE A 103 -3.54 0.25 -11.94
C PHE A 103 -3.42 -0.83 -13.00
N ILE A 104 -3.32 -0.44 -14.26
CA ILE A 104 -3.15 -1.34 -15.40
C ILE A 104 -2.12 -0.78 -16.38
N CYS A 105 -1.52 -1.67 -17.17
CA CYS A 105 -0.83 -1.30 -18.40
C CYS A 105 -1.85 -1.32 -19.54
N THR A 106 -1.94 -0.22 -20.29
CA THR A 106 -2.97 -0.02 -21.32
C THR A 106 -2.59 -0.59 -22.68
N VAL A 107 -1.30 -0.94 -22.86
CA VAL A 107 -0.80 -1.58 -24.06
C VAL A 107 -1.55 -2.89 -24.33
N ARG A 108 -1.98 -3.08 -25.59
CA ARG A 108 -2.87 -4.17 -26.00
C ARG A 108 -2.36 -5.52 -25.49
N GLY A 109 -3.21 -6.22 -24.74
CA GLY A 109 -2.91 -7.55 -24.18
C GLY A 109 -2.19 -7.53 -22.84
N HIS A 110 -1.51 -6.45 -22.45
CA HIS A 110 -0.63 -6.45 -21.27
C HIS A 110 -1.41 -6.57 -19.95
N CYS A 111 -2.51 -5.83 -19.79
CA CYS A 111 -3.37 -5.98 -18.63
C CYS A 111 -3.93 -7.42 -18.50
N LYS A 112 -4.30 -8.06 -19.61
CA LYS A 112 -4.80 -9.45 -19.63
C LYS A 112 -3.69 -10.45 -19.26
N ALA A 113 -2.44 -10.14 -19.62
CA ALA A 113 -1.24 -10.85 -19.16
C ALA A 113 -0.81 -10.46 -17.72
N ASN A 114 -1.78 -10.13 -16.87
CA ASN A 114 -1.60 -9.80 -15.45
C ASN A 114 -0.66 -8.62 -15.14
N MET A 115 -0.46 -7.70 -16.10
CA MET A 115 0.23 -6.41 -15.86
C MET A 115 -0.75 -5.38 -15.28
N LYS A 116 -1.21 -5.66 -14.07
CA LYS A 116 -2.26 -4.93 -13.35
C LYS A 116 -2.12 -5.15 -11.85
N ILE A 117 -2.34 -4.15 -11.01
CA ILE A 117 -2.37 -4.31 -9.53
C ILE A 117 -3.59 -3.62 -8.92
N ALA A 118 -4.02 -4.11 -7.76
CA ALA A 118 -4.98 -3.45 -6.90
C ALA A 118 -4.32 -3.28 -5.52
N VAL A 119 -4.42 -2.09 -4.94
CA VAL A 119 -3.91 -1.80 -3.59
C VAL A 119 -5.04 -1.23 -2.74
N THR A 120 -5.14 -1.69 -1.50
CA THR A 120 -6.07 -1.14 -0.52
C THR A 120 -5.28 -0.37 0.51
N VAL A 121 -5.65 0.89 0.70
CA VAL A 121 -4.96 1.86 1.55
C VAL A 121 -5.82 2.13 2.78
N ILE A 122 -5.25 1.88 3.97
CA ILE A 122 -5.92 2.06 5.27
C ILE A 122 -5.83 3.50 5.77
#